data_AF-A0A8T5PGQ6-F1
#
_entry.id   AF-A0A8T5PGQ6-F1
#
_cell.length_a   1.000
_cell.length_b   1.000
_cell.length_c   1.000
_cell.angle_alpha   90.00
_cell.angle_beta   90.00
_cell.angle_gamma   90.00
#
_symmetry.space_group_name_H-M   'P 1'
#
loop_
_entity.id
_entity.type
_entity.pdbx_description
1 polymer ?
#
loop_
_entity_poly.entity_id
_entity_poly.type
_entity_poly.pdbx_seq_one_letter_code
_entity_poly.pdbx_strand_id
1 'polypeptide(L)'
;MKGLELETIVGIIIALVSITLLIIFASGPLSDLGKNVYCFFYEKVLHETRKECKDIGVIGEFVKINTTRSEEIARSIAAYSILCYNKAKFESKLQTIPCYTLEIEKPPIGAIAEIDVAEIMKKEDGCDLLENSIVKDRNGVENPFDCGDEDNLIWNVSGNVILDQKIVLIKYDRTLNKIIVS
;
A
#
# COMPACT_ATOMS: atom_id res chain seq x y z
N MET A 1 -3.35 -50.65 40.15
CA MET A 1 -4.04 -49.62 39.32
C MET A 1 -4.38 -50.30 38.00
N LYS A 2 -5.67 -50.42 37.65
CA LYS A 2 -6.07 -51.01 36.37
C LYS A 2 -5.67 -50.01 35.28
N GLY A 3 -4.78 -50.42 34.37
CA GLY A 3 -4.38 -49.58 33.25
C GLY A 3 -5.62 -49.19 32.43
N LEU A 4 -5.63 -47.96 31.92
CA LEU A 4 -6.63 -47.57 30.93
C LEU A 4 -6.54 -48.53 29.74
N GLU A 5 -7.67 -49.13 29.37
CA GLU A 5 -7.76 -49.97 28.19
C GLU A 5 -7.37 -49.14 26.97
N LEU A 6 -6.55 -49.74 26.10
CA LEU A 6 -5.96 -49.07 24.93
C LEU A 6 -7.02 -48.40 24.05
N GLU A 7 -8.21 -49.01 23.96
CA GLU A 7 -9.37 -48.48 23.25
C GLU A 7 -9.86 -47.15 23.83
N THR A 8 -9.83 -46.98 25.15
CA THR A 8 -10.24 -45.73 25.81
C THR A 8 -9.24 -44.62 25.51
N ILE A 9 -7.93 -44.93 25.47
CA ILE A 9 -6.88 -43.96 25.14
C ILE A 9 -7.03 -43.48 23.70
N VAL A 10 -7.26 -44.41 22.75
CA VAL A 10 -7.47 -44.07 21.34
C VAL A 10 -8.73 -43.22 21.16
N GLY A 11 -9.82 -43.55 21.86
CA GLY A 11 -11.05 -42.75 21.84
C GLY A 11 -10.85 -41.31 22.31
N ILE A 12 -10.09 -41.11 23.39
CA ILE A 12 -9.77 -39.77 23.92
C ILE A 12 -8.93 -38.96 22.92
N ILE A 13 -7.96 -39.59 22.25
CA ILE A 13 -7.12 -38.90 21.25
C ILE A 13 -7.96 -38.43 20.06
N ILE A 14 -8.85 -39.29 19.54
CA ILE A 14 -9.72 -38.92 18.41
C ILE A 14 -10.63 -37.74 18.80
N ALA A 15 -11.24 -37.78 20.00
CA ALA A 15 -12.08 -36.70 20.49
C ALA A 15 -11.33 -35.36 20.59
N LEU A 16 -10.09 -35.37 21.10
CA LEU A 16 -9.25 -34.19 21.19
C LEU A 16 -8.90 -33.61 19.82
N VAL A 17 -8.53 -34.47 18.86
CA VAL A 17 -8.24 -34.03 17.48
C VAL A 17 -9.48 -33.42 16.83
N SER A 18 -10.65 -34.04 16.97
CA SER A 18 -11.90 -33.52 16.42
C SER A 18 -12.26 -32.16 16.99
N ILE A 19 -12.17 -31.96 18.32
CA ILE A 19 -12.42 -30.66 18.96
C ILE A 19 -11.42 -29.61 18.47
N THR A 20 -10.14 -29.97 18.37
CA THR A 20 -9.08 -29.06 17.92
C THR A 20 -9.32 -28.61 16.48
N LEU A 21 -9.68 -29.53 15.58
CA LEU A 21 -10.03 -29.20 14.20
C LEU A 21 -11.25 -28.28 14.14
N LEU A 22 -12.27 -28.52 14.97
CA LEU A 22 -13.48 -27.70 15.03
C LEU A 22 -13.16 -26.26 15.50
N ILE A 23 -12.29 -26.12 16.50
CA ILE A 23 -11.80 -24.82 16.98
C ILE A 23 -11.01 -24.12 15.87
N ILE A 24 -10.06 -24.78 15.22
CA ILE A 24 -9.26 -24.22 14.13
C ILE A 24 -10.17 -23.75 12.98
N PHE A 25 -11.21 -24.52 12.65
CA PHE A 25 -12.13 -24.18 11.59
C PHE A 25 -13.00 -22.96 11.96
N ALA A 26 -13.50 -22.90 13.21
CA ALA A 26 -14.30 -21.80 13.71
C ALA A 26 -13.49 -20.50 13.91
N SER A 27 -12.23 -20.60 14.35
CA SER A 27 -11.35 -19.44 14.58
C SER A 27 -10.57 -19.00 13.34
N GLY A 28 -10.56 -19.79 12.27
CA GLY A 28 -9.82 -19.51 11.05
C GLY A 28 -10.73 -19.05 9.90
N PRO A 29 -10.84 -19.82 8.81
CA PRO A 29 -11.47 -19.36 7.57
C PRO A 29 -12.96 -19.03 7.71
N LEU A 30 -13.67 -19.66 8.66
CA LEU A 30 -15.09 -19.37 8.90
C LEU A 30 -15.30 -18.00 9.57
N SER A 31 -14.36 -17.58 10.43
CA SER A 31 -14.36 -16.28 11.08
C SER A 31 -14.23 -15.16 10.05
N ASP A 32 -13.29 -15.32 9.11
CA ASP A 32 -13.07 -14.34 8.04
C ASP A 32 -14.25 -14.27 7.07
N LEU A 33 -14.86 -15.42 6.73
CA LEU A 33 -16.07 -15.48 5.91
C LEU A 33 -17.26 -14.82 6.64
N GLY A 34 -17.41 -15.08 7.94
CA GLY A 34 -18.44 -14.45 8.77
C GLY A 34 -18.28 -12.93 8.83
N LYS A 35 -17.05 -12.44 8.99
CA LYS A 35 -16.76 -11.00 8.97
C LYS A 35 -17.06 -10.37 7.61
N ASN A 36 -16.69 -11.02 6.51
CA ASN A 36 -16.98 -10.53 5.16
C ASN A 36 -18.48 -10.47 4.86
N VAL A 37 -19.24 -11.51 5.25
CA VAL A 37 -20.70 -11.51 5.11
C VAL A 37 -21.34 -10.44 5.99
N TYR A 38 -20.87 -10.30 7.23
CA TYR A 38 -21.32 -9.25 8.15
C TYR A 38 -21.11 -7.86 7.56
N CYS A 39 -19.91 -7.57 7.05
CA CYS A 39 -19.58 -6.28 6.47
C CYS A 39 -20.30 -6.01 5.15
N PHE A 40 -20.43 -7.02 4.28
CA PHE A 40 -21.25 -6.92 3.08
C PHE A 40 -22.69 -6.54 3.40
N PHE A 41 -23.29 -7.17 4.41
CA PHE A 41 -24.66 -6.87 4.81
C PHE A 41 -24.81 -5.43 5.32
N TYR A 42 -23.95 -4.99 6.24
CA TYR A 42 -24.05 -3.65 6.81
C TYR A 42 -23.79 -2.54 5.77
N GLU A 43 -22.80 -2.72 4.89
CA GLU A 43 -22.44 -1.68 3.92
C GLU A 43 -23.36 -1.67 2.69
N LYS A 44 -23.77 -2.85 2.18
CA LYS A 44 -24.56 -2.96 0.95
C LYS A 44 -26.07 -3.02 1.16
N VAL A 45 -26.55 -3.55 2.29
CA VAL A 45 -27.98 -3.66 2.58
C VAL A 45 -28.46 -2.53 3.48
N LEU A 46 -27.71 -2.22 4.55
CA LEU A 46 -28.12 -1.22 5.54
C LEU A 46 -27.55 0.18 5.27
N HIS A 47 -26.57 0.31 4.36
CA HIS A 47 -25.88 1.57 4.07
C HIS A 47 -25.24 2.24 5.30
N GLU A 48 -24.85 1.45 6.31
CA GLU A 48 -24.17 1.93 7.51
C GLU A 48 -22.70 1.52 7.51
N THR A 49 -21.80 2.49 7.68
CA THR A 49 -20.36 2.23 7.81
C THR A 49 -19.99 1.88 9.25
N ARG A 50 -19.47 0.67 9.48
CA ARG A 50 -18.96 0.22 10.80
C ARG A 50 -17.43 0.24 10.82
N LYS A 51 -16.85 0.68 11.95
CA LYS A 51 -15.38 0.72 12.12
C LYS A 51 -14.73 -0.66 12.04
N GLU A 52 -15.43 -1.73 12.43
CA GLU A 52 -14.92 -3.10 12.34
C GLU A 52 -14.87 -3.65 10.90
N CYS A 53 -15.58 -2.99 9.98
CA CYS A 53 -15.67 -3.34 8.57
C CYS A 53 -14.72 -2.56 7.67
N LYS A 54 -13.89 -1.67 8.25
CA LYS A 54 -12.79 -1.06 7.49
C LYS A 54 -11.89 -2.16 6.95
N ASP A 55 -11.76 -2.14 5.62
CA ASP A 55 -11.24 -3.20 4.76
C ASP A 55 -10.00 -3.94 5.28
N ILE A 56 -10.01 -5.25 5.07
CA ILE A 56 -8.88 -6.18 5.26
C ILE A 56 -7.80 -5.98 4.16
N GLY A 57 -8.06 -5.12 3.17
CA GLY A 57 -7.02 -4.54 2.33
C GLY A 57 -7.15 -3.03 2.39
N VAL A 58 -6.12 -2.33 2.87
CA VAL A 58 -6.03 -0.89 2.58
C VAL A 58 -5.92 -0.82 1.06
N ILE A 59 -6.99 -0.44 0.37
CA ILE A 59 -6.95 -0.16 -1.06
C ILE A 59 -6.62 1.32 -1.14
N GLY A 60 -5.51 1.67 -1.80
CA GLY A 60 -5.14 3.06 -2.02
C GLY A 60 -6.24 3.80 -2.76
N GLU A 61 -6.41 5.10 -2.49
CA GLU A 61 -7.40 5.93 -3.15
C GLU A 61 -7.10 6.02 -4.66
N PHE A 62 -8.10 5.79 -5.50
CA PHE A 62 -7.95 5.88 -6.96
C PHE A 62 -8.09 7.32 -7.41
N VAL A 63 -7.12 7.80 -8.19
CA VAL A 63 -7.09 9.16 -8.73
C VAL A 63 -6.90 9.09 -10.23
N LYS A 64 -7.74 9.82 -10.98
CA LYS A 64 -7.62 9.91 -12.44
C LYS A 64 -6.88 11.18 -12.84
N ILE A 65 -5.88 11.04 -13.70
CA ILE A 65 -5.10 12.13 -14.25
C ILE A 65 -5.41 12.22 -15.76
N ASN A 66 -6.14 13.27 -16.15
CA ASN A 66 -6.52 13.53 -17.54
C ASN A 66 -5.68 14.66 -18.15
N THR A 67 -4.38 14.41 -18.28
CA THR A 67 -3.45 15.29 -18.98
C THR A 67 -2.38 14.46 -19.66
N THR A 68 -1.80 15.02 -20.71
CA THR A 68 -0.64 14.43 -21.42
C THR A 68 0.65 15.17 -21.09
N ARG A 69 0.59 16.28 -20.35
CA ARG A 69 1.78 17.06 -20.02
C ARG A 69 2.56 16.37 -18.91
N SER A 70 3.80 15.99 -19.21
CA SER A 70 4.68 15.32 -18.25
C SER A 70 4.88 16.12 -16.97
N GLU A 71 4.96 17.46 -17.04
CA GLU A 71 5.05 18.33 -15.85
C GLU A 71 3.83 18.21 -14.93
N GLU A 72 2.61 18.15 -15.47
CA GLU A 72 1.38 18.06 -14.67
C GLU A 72 1.20 16.67 -14.05
N ILE A 73 1.66 15.62 -14.74
CA ILE A 73 1.70 14.26 -14.20
C ILE A 73 2.74 14.18 -13.09
N ALA A 74 3.96 14.71 -13.31
CA ALA A 74 5.01 14.76 -12.29
C ALA A 74 4.58 15.54 -11.05
N ARG A 75 3.91 16.69 -11.22
CA ARG A 75 3.29 17.47 -10.14
C ARG A 75 2.26 16.65 -9.35
N SER A 76 1.43 15.89 -10.06
CA SER A 76 0.44 15.03 -9.42
C SER A 76 1.13 13.93 -8.60
N ILE A 77 2.15 13.26 -9.16
CA ILE A 77 2.93 12.24 -8.44
C ILE A 77 3.59 12.83 -7.19
N ALA A 78 4.22 14.02 -7.28
CA ALA A 78 4.80 14.73 -6.15
C ALA A 78 3.76 15.02 -5.06
N ALA A 79 2.63 15.64 -5.43
CA ALA A 79 1.57 16.00 -4.49
C ALA A 79 1.00 14.78 -3.74
N TYR A 80 0.68 13.71 -4.46
CA TYR A 80 0.15 12.49 -3.84
C TYR A 80 1.20 11.71 -3.04
N SER A 81 2.48 11.83 -3.36
CA SER A 81 3.58 11.27 -2.56
C SER A 81 3.69 11.98 -1.21
N ILE A 82 3.64 13.32 -1.21
CA ILE A 82 3.62 14.14 0.00
C ILE A 82 2.38 13.84 0.85
N LEU A 83 1.20 13.77 0.25
CA LEU A 83 -0.03 13.43 0.95
C LEU A 83 0.03 12.04 1.57
N CYS A 84 0.58 11.05 0.84
CA CYS A 84 0.78 9.70 1.36
C CYS A 84 1.72 9.69 2.56
N TYR A 85 2.85 10.40 2.48
CA TYR A 85 3.83 10.48 3.56
C TYR A 85 3.22 11.08 4.83
N ASN A 86 2.50 12.20 4.69
CA ASN A 86 1.82 12.85 5.80
C ASN A 86 0.73 11.97 6.42
N LYS A 87 -0.04 11.22 5.63
CA LYS A 87 -1.08 10.31 6.14
C LYS A 87 -0.49 9.08 6.81
N ALA A 88 0.51 8.46 6.20
CA ALA A 88 1.08 7.19 6.65
C ALA A 88 1.88 7.31 7.95
N LYS A 89 2.50 8.47 8.22
CA LYS A 89 3.23 8.75 9.46
C LYS A 89 2.38 8.57 10.73
N PHE A 90 1.05 8.70 10.62
CA PHE A 90 0.14 8.68 11.77
C PHE A 90 -0.80 7.47 11.85
N GLU A 91 -1.00 6.68 10.78
CA GLU A 91 -2.25 5.90 10.65
C GLU A 91 -2.19 4.35 10.60
N SER A 92 -1.05 3.63 10.67
CA SER A 92 -1.16 2.16 10.52
C SER A 92 -0.08 1.27 11.17
N LYS A 93 -0.51 0.08 11.61
CA LYS A 93 0.34 -1.06 12.05
C LYS A 93 0.87 -1.91 10.89
N LEU A 94 0.41 -1.67 9.66
CA LEU A 94 0.82 -2.45 8.48
C LEU A 94 2.25 -2.07 8.04
N GLN A 95 2.97 -3.06 7.50
CA GLN A 95 4.34 -2.87 6.99
C GLN A 95 4.36 -2.04 5.71
N THR A 96 3.38 -2.22 4.82
CA THR A 96 3.24 -1.46 3.58
C THR A 96 1.81 -0.94 3.48
N ILE A 97 1.66 0.34 3.14
CA ILE A 97 0.37 1.04 3.08
C ILE A 97 0.24 1.60 1.66
N PRO A 98 -0.56 0.99 0.77
CA PRO A 98 -0.88 1.63 -0.50
C PRO A 98 -1.75 2.86 -0.23
N CYS A 99 -1.28 4.04 -0.63
CA CYS A 99 -1.96 5.30 -0.38
C CYS A 99 -2.83 5.71 -1.55
N TYR A 100 -2.26 5.69 -2.77
CA TYR A 100 -2.91 6.18 -3.98
C TYR A 100 -2.57 5.30 -5.17
N THR A 101 -3.55 5.11 -6.05
CA THR A 101 -3.37 4.52 -7.38
C THR A 101 -3.73 5.57 -8.41
N LEU A 102 -2.73 6.10 -9.11
CA LEU A 102 -2.90 7.13 -10.13
C LEU A 102 -3.15 6.44 -11.48
N GLU A 103 -4.31 6.68 -12.08
CA GLU A 103 -4.68 6.25 -13.43
C GLU A 103 -4.41 7.39 -14.42
N ILE A 104 -3.39 7.23 -15.25
CA ILE A 104 -3.01 8.15 -16.32
C ILE A 104 -3.83 7.78 -17.55
N GLU A 105 -4.85 8.59 -17.87
CA GLU A 105 -5.78 8.28 -18.96
C GLU A 105 -5.13 8.36 -20.35
N LYS A 106 -4.12 9.22 -20.50
CA LYS A 106 -3.41 9.45 -21.77
C LYS A 106 -1.90 9.45 -21.53
N PRO A 107 -1.10 8.80 -22.38
CA PRO A 107 0.34 8.71 -22.17
C PRO A 107 1.01 10.10 -22.12
N PRO A 108 2.04 10.28 -21.27
CA PRO A 108 2.78 11.53 -21.17
C PRO A 108 3.52 11.89 -22.48
N ILE A 109 3.61 13.18 -22.78
CA ILE A 109 4.45 13.73 -23.86
C ILE A 109 5.88 13.86 -23.32
N GLY A 110 6.59 12.74 -23.34
CA GLY A 110 7.97 12.63 -22.87
C GLY A 110 8.09 11.79 -21.59
N ALA A 111 9.29 11.25 -21.38
CA ALA A 111 9.62 10.44 -20.21
C ALA A 111 9.52 11.25 -18.92
N ILE A 112 8.94 10.68 -17.87
CA ILE A 112 8.95 11.22 -16.51
C ILE A 112 9.87 10.32 -15.66
N ALA A 113 10.97 10.87 -15.16
CA ALA A 113 11.87 10.24 -14.20
C ALA A 113 11.66 10.83 -12.79
N GLU A 114 12.35 10.24 -11.81
CA GLU A 114 12.35 10.73 -10.44
C GLU A 114 12.81 12.20 -10.35
N ILE A 115 13.85 12.57 -11.11
CA ILE A 115 14.36 13.94 -11.16
C ILE A 115 13.28 14.95 -11.57
N ASP A 116 12.39 14.61 -12.52
CA ASP A 116 11.31 15.52 -12.95
C ASP A 116 10.29 15.73 -11.80
N VAL A 117 10.05 14.71 -10.96
CA VAL A 117 9.18 14.81 -9.77
C VAL A 117 9.88 15.62 -8.67
N ALA A 118 11.16 15.37 -8.43
CA ALA A 118 11.95 16.07 -7.42
C ALA A 118 12.14 17.56 -7.74
N GLU A 119 12.32 17.90 -9.02
CA GLU A 119 12.35 19.29 -9.48
C GLU A 119 11.03 20.02 -9.20
N ILE A 120 9.88 19.35 -9.38
CA ILE A 120 8.59 19.93 -9.02
C ILE A 120 8.46 20.10 -7.51
N MET A 121 8.86 19.11 -6.70
CA MET A 121 8.87 19.25 -5.25
C MET A 121 9.71 20.44 -4.80
N LYS A 122 10.91 20.61 -5.37
CA LYS A 122 11.77 21.77 -5.07
C LYS A 122 11.15 23.10 -5.52
N LYS A 123 10.58 23.14 -6.73
CA LYS A 123 9.95 24.35 -7.30
C LYS A 123 8.73 24.80 -6.51
N GLU A 124 8.01 23.87 -5.89
CA GLU A 124 6.73 24.11 -5.19
C GLU A 124 6.87 23.99 -3.67
N ASP A 125 8.08 24.09 -3.13
CA ASP A 125 8.37 24.10 -1.69
C ASP A 125 7.91 22.84 -0.95
N GLY A 126 7.89 21.70 -1.66
CA GLY A 126 7.51 20.38 -1.14
C GLY A 126 8.63 19.64 -0.41
N CYS A 127 9.90 20.10 -0.52
CA CYS A 127 11.06 19.45 0.09
C CYS A 127 10.99 19.41 1.61
N ASP A 128 10.39 20.41 2.25
CA ASP A 128 10.17 20.45 3.70
C ASP A 128 9.19 19.37 4.20
N LEU A 129 8.37 18.82 3.29
CA LEU A 129 7.36 17.80 3.61
C LEU A 129 7.82 16.39 3.25
N LEU A 130 8.60 16.27 2.18
CA LEU A 130 9.16 15.00 1.70
C LEU A 130 10.56 15.25 1.13
N GLU A 131 11.56 15.00 1.96
CA GLU A 131 12.96 15.18 1.60
C GLU A 131 13.43 14.10 0.60
N ASN A 132 14.28 14.51 -0.34
CA ASN A 132 15.00 13.59 -1.19
C ASN A 132 16.40 14.13 -1.55
N SER A 133 17.43 13.62 -0.87
CA SER A 133 18.82 14.03 -1.08
C SER A 133 19.51 13.37 -2.28
N ILE A 134 18.91 12.34 -2.88
CA ILE A 134 19.43 11.61 -4.04
C ILE A 134 18.28 11.32 -5.00
N VAL A 135 18.48 11.57 -6.30
CA VAL A 135 17.46 11.31 -7.33
C VAL A 135 18.03 10.49 -8.47
N LYS A 136 17.23 9.59 -9.04
CA LYS A 136 17.58 8.90 -10.29
C LYS A 136 17.28 9.77 -11.50
N ASP A 137 18.27 9.90 -12.37
CA ASP A 137 18.07 10.50 -13.68
C ASP A 137 17.29 9.56 -14.62
N ARG A 138 17.09 10.00 -15.87
CA ARG A 138 16.39 9.23 -16.91
C ARG A 138 17.09 7.92 -17.30
N ASN A 139 18.37 7.77 -16.96
CA ASN A 139 19.16 6.56 -17.20
C ASN A 139 19.18 5.63 -15.96
N GLY A 140 18.59 6.07 -14.83
CA GLY A 140 18.64 5.36 -13.56
C GLY A 140 19.92 5.59 -12.76
N VAL A 141 20.71 6.61 -13.11
CA VAL A 141 21.91 6.99 -12.35
C VAL A 141 21.49 7.88 -11.20
N GLU A 142 21.90 7.49 -10.00
CA GLU A 142 21.69 8.27 -8.77
C GLU A 142 22.60 9.50 -8.76
N ASN A 143 22.00 10.68 -8.59
CA ASN A 143 22.69 11.96 -8.52
C ASN A 143 22.31 12.67 -7.22
N PRO A 144 23.25 13.36 -6.55
CA PRO A 144 22.93 14.23 -5.43
C PRO A 144 21.91 15.29 -5.83
N PHE A 145 20.93 15.52 -4.96
CA PHE A 145 19.87 16.50 -5.17
C PHE A 145 19.67 17.33 -3.92
N ASP A 146 19.42 18.63 -4.11
CA ASP A 146 19.30 19.60 -3.02
C ASP A 146 17.82 19.78 -2.67
N CYS A 147 17.28 18.83 -1.90
CA CYS A 147 15.90 18.77 -1.42
C CYS A 147 15.83 18.07 -0.05
N GLY A 148 16.64 18.52 0.90
CA GLY A 148 16.76 17.92 2.24
C GLY A 148 17.96 17.00 2.41
N ASP A 149 18.11 16.43 3.60
CA ASP A 149 19.23 15.57 3.99
C ASP A 149 18.87 14.08 3.86
N GLU A 150 17.59 13.74 3.99
CA GLU A 150 17.09 12.38 3.89
C GLU A 150 16.62 12.01 2.48
N ASP A 151 16.71 10.72 2.14
CA ASP A 151 16.09 10.13 0.96
C ASP A 151 14.81 9.41 1.40
N ASN A 152 13.67 10.11 1.32
CA ASN A 152 12.36 9.58 1.71
C ASN A 152 11.51 9.10 0.52
N LEU A 153 11.98 9.20 -0.73
CA LEU A 153 11.25 8.80 -1.92
C LEU A 153 12.06 7.81 -2.76
N ILE A 154 11.56 6.58 -2.88
CA ILE A 154 12.14 5.55 -3.74
C ILE A 154 11.38 5.50 -5.05
N TRP A 155 12.13 5.74 -6.14
CA TRP A 155 11.65 5.49 -7.49
C TRP A 155 11.89 4.03 -7.92
N ASN A 156 10.78 3.30 -8.07
CA ASN A 156 10.74 1.89 -8.48
C ASN A 156 9.83 1.68 -9.70
N VAL A 157 10.00 2.53 -10.71
CA VAL A 157 9.27 2.44 -11.99
C VAL A 157 10.09 1.61 -12.97
N SER A 158 9.43 0.68 -13.69
CA SER A 158 10.08 -0.13 -14.73
C SER A 158 10.76 0.75 -15.78
N GLY A 159 12.07 0.54 -16.00
CA GLY A 159 12.87 1.34 -16.92
C GLY A 159 13.28 2.72 -16.39
N ASN A 160 13.08 3.01 -15.10
CA ASN A 160 13.35 4.29 -14.44
C ASN A 160 12.55 5.48 -14.95
N VAL A 161 11.66 5.28 -15.93
CA VAL A 161 10.85 6.33 -16.52
C VAL A 161 9.41 5.89 -16.76
N ILE A 162 8.48 6.82 -16.61
CA ILE A 162 7.09 6.67 -17.04
C ILE A 162 6.99 7.16 -18.49
N LEU A 163 6.61 6.27 -19.41
CA LEU A 163 6.46 6.51 -20.84
C LEU A 163 5.04 6.20 -21.31
N ASP A 164 4.55 4.99 -21.04
CA ASP A 164 3.27 4.46 -21.51
C ASP A 164 2.46 3.76 -20.39
N GLN A 165 3.00 3.72 -19.18
CA GLN A 165 2.33 3.15 -18.01
C GLN A 165 1.06 3.94 -17.71
N LYS A 166 -0.05 3.20 -17.59
CA LYS A 166 -1.38 3.77 -17.26
C LYS A 166 -1.65 3.86 -15.78
N ILE A 167 -0.90 3.12 -14.97
CA ILE A 167 -1.11 3.01 -13.53
C ILE A 167 0.21 3.29 -12.84
N VAL A 168 0.19 4.20 -11.87
CA VAL A 168 1.30 4.47 -10.95
C VAL A 168 0.78 4.28 -9.54
N LEU A 169 1.42 3.39 -8.78
CA LEU A 169 1.08 3.12 -7.40
C LEU A 169 2.01 3.91 -6.48
N ILE A 170 1.41 4.67 -5.56
CA ILE A 170 2.11 5.37 -4.49
C ILE A 170 1.78 4.67 -3.18
N LYS A 171 2.81 4.15 -2.52
CA LYS A 171 2.69 3.43 -1.25
C LYS A 171 3.76 3.90 -0.27
N TYR A 172 3.46 3.76 1.01
CA TYR A 172 4.42 3.96 2.09
C TYR A 172 4.93 2.62 2.59
N ASP A 173 6.25 2.46 2.68
CA ASP A 173 6.89 1.32 3.31
C ASP A 173 7.41 1.73 4.70
N ARG A 174 6.84 1.11 5.73
CA ARG A 174 7.17 1.40 7.12
C ARG A 174 8.51 0.82 7.55
N THR A 175 8.96 -0.26 6.92
CA THR A 175 10.26 -0.88 7.23
C THR A 175 11.38 0.04 6.77
N LEU A 176 11.21 0.65 5.61
CA LEU A 176 12.17 1.60 5.05
C LEU A 176 11.93 3.03 5.56
N ASN A 177 10.73 3.33 6.06
CA ASN A 177 10.26 4.68 6.39
C ASN A 177 10.24 5.59 5.15
N LYS A 178 9.84 5.05 3.98
CA LYS A 178 9.95 5.73 2.68
C LYS A 178 8.68 5.60 1.85
N ILE A 179 8.45 6.57 0.96
CA ILE A 179 7.48 6.49 -0.12
C ILE A 179 8.09 5.66 -1.25
N ILE A 180 7.29 4.80 -1.86
CA ILE A 180 7.67 4.03 -3.04
C ILE A 180 6.68 4.38 -4.15
N VAL A 181 7.22 4.86 -5.27
CA VAL A 181 6.49 5.08 -6.52
C VAL A 181 6.81 3.93 -7.47
N SER A 182 5.80 3.18 -7.92
CA SER A 182 5.97 2.00 -8.78
C SER A 182 4.93 1.87 -9.88
#